data_AF-A0A6P7TPT6-F1
#
_entry.id   AF-A0A6P7TPT6-F1
#
_cell.length_a   1.000
_cell.length_b   1.000
_cell.length_c   1.000
_cell.angle_alpha   90.00
_cell.angle_beta   90.00
_cell.angle_gamma   90.00
#
_symmetry.space_group_name_H-M   'P 1'
#
loop_
_entity.id
_entity.type
_entity.pdbx_description
1 polymer ?
#
loop_
_entity_poly.entity_id
_entity_poly.type
_entity_poly.pdbx_seq_one_letter_code
_entity_poly.pdbx_strand_id
1 'polypeptide(L)'
;MKLFISEGPKSSKPEVQMLAEPPENRTFKDKETQTQEEPVESVNLDEKLLHSVAKKLGNKWQQLGRELGIKQVDLNIIKSDFPNDTAEQSFQMLYKWFQCCDPANRTLKTLTEALTEIECFDALERLSLDTN
;
A
#
# COMPACT_ATOMS: atom_id res chain seq x y z
N MET A 1 -5.41 7.28 84.54
CA MET A 1 -5.03 8.70 84.49
C MET A 1 -4.12 8.91 83.28
N LYS A 2 -4.42 9.89 82.40
CA LYS A 2 -3.51 10.78 81.61
C LYS A 2 -2.42 10.10 80.73
N LEU A 3 -2.07 10.47 79.49
CA LEU A 3 -2.17 11.64 78.58
C LEU A 3 -1.87 11.07 77.16
N PHE A 4 -2.61 11.40 76.10
CA PHE A 4 -2.39 12.45 75.06
C PHE A 4 -1.04 12.43 74.26
N ILE A 5 -1.16 12.10 72.95
CA ILE A 5 -0.56 12.72 71.71
C ILE A 5 0.98 12.55 71.53
N SER A 6 1.59 12.22 70.37
CA SER A 6 1.31 12.48 68.96
C SER A 6 2.20 11.63 68.02
N GLU A 7 1.94 11.78 66.72
CA GLU A 7 2.78 11.50 65.54
C GLU A 7 2.68 10.15 64.82
N GLY A 8 1.90 10.19 63.73
CA GLY A 8 2.34 9.69 62.43
C GLY A 8 1.52 8.55 61.83
N PRO A 9 0.58 8.82 60.90
CA PRO A 9 0.12 7.77 60.01
C PRO A 9 1.09 7.71 58.82
N LYS A 10 1.90 6.65 58.73
CA LYS A 10 2.59 6.35 57.47
C LYS A 10 2.56 4.86 57.15
N SER A 11 1.84 4.60 56.06
CA SER A 11 1.98 3.48 55.13
C SER A 11 1.35 2.15 55.56
N SER A 12 0.25 1.77 54.91
CA SER A 12 0.35 0.78 53.83
C SER A 12 -1.03 0.42 53.24
N LYS A 13 -1.36 1.04 52.08
CA LYS A 13 -2.25 0.59 50.97
C LYS A 13 -3.70 0.20 51.36
N PRO A 14 -4.63 -0.13 50.42
CA PRO A 14 -4.68 0.00 48.95
C PRO A 14 -5.92 0.80 48.47
N GLU A 15 -5.98 1.33 47.26
CA GLU A 15 -7.25 1.32 46.51
C GLU A 15 -7.09 1.63 45.01
N VAL A 16 -7.62 0.71 44.22
CA VAL A 16 -8.00 0.83 42.81
C VAL A 16 -9.03 1.94 42.66
N GLN A 17 -8.77 2.98 41.85
CA GLN A 17 -9.86 3.75 41.24
C GLN A 17 -9.52 4.19 39.81
N MET A 18 -10.54 3.98 38.99
CA MET A 18 -10.70 4.17 37.57
C MET A 18 -10.76 5.67 37.19
N LEU A 19 -10.56 5.94 35.89
CA LEU A 19 -11.03 7.11 35.13
C LEU A 19 -10.10 8.34 35.06
N ALA A 20 -9.35 8.45 33.95
CA ALA A 20 -9.26 9.66 33.11
C ALA A 20 -8.45 9.37 31.82
N GLU A 21 -9.10 9.51 30.65
CA GLU A 21 -8.48 9.81 29.35
C GLU A 21 -7.96 11.28 29.33
N PRO A 22 -7.28 11.81 28.29
CA PRO A 22 -6.17 11.35 27.41
C PRO A 22 -4.98 12.38 27.50
N PRO A 23 -3.97 12.49 26.58
CA PRO A 23 -4.14 12.83 25.16
C PRO A 23 -3.32 11.97 24.20
N GLU A 24 -3.79 12.02 22.97
CA GLU A 24 -3.24 11.50 21.73
C GLU A 24 -1.71 11.59 21.62
N ASN A 25 -1.07 10.47 21.25
CA ASN A 25 0.07 10.54 20.34
C ASN A 25 0.00 9.37 19.36
N ARG A 26 -0.32 9.73 18.12
CA ARG A 26 -0.42 8.85 16.96
C ARG A 26 0.96 8.23 16.71
N THR A 27 1.11 6.97 17.09
CA THR A 27 2.15 6.12 16.50
C THR A 27 1.42 5.08 15.66
N PHE A 28 1.23 5.42 14.38
CA PHE A 28 0.90 4.44 13.37
C PHE A 28 2.12 3.52 13.23
N LYS A 29 2.10 2.42 13.97
CA LYS A 29 2.84 1.22 13.60
C LYS A 29 2.06 0.61 12.45
N ASP A 30 2.36 1.02 11.22
CA ASP A 30 2.03 0.25 10.04
C ASP A 30 2.89 -1.02 10.07
N LYS A 31 2.35 -2.01 10.79
CA LYS A 31 2.74 -3.40 10.67
C LYS A 31 2.14 -3.87 9.36
N GLU A 32 2.87 -3.63 8.29
CA GLU A 32 2.57 -4.17 6.97
C GLU A 32 2.39 -5.67 7.12
N THR A 33 1.12 -6.04 7.00
CA THR A 33 0.66 -7.40 7.03
C THR A 33 1.15 -8.01 5.73
N GLN A 34 2.20 -8.79 5.85
CA GLN A 34 2.67 -9.76 4.88
C GLN A 34 1.53 -10.73 4.60
N THR A 35 0.63 -10.36 3.69
CA THR A 35 -0.34 -11.28 3.12
C THR A 35 0.44 -12.22 2.20
N GLN A 36 0.66 -13.42 2.72
CA GLN A 36 1.01 -14.59 1.93
C GLN A 36 -0.21 -14.91 1.08
N GLU A 37 -0.13 -14.66 -0.23
CA GLU A 37 -1.14 -15.09 -1.20
C GLU A 37 -0.60 -16.27 -2.00
N GLU A 38 -1.26 -17.40 -1.81
CA GLU A 38 -1.10 -18.67 -2.52
C GLU A 38 -1.18 -18.49 -4.05
N PRO A 39 -0.52 -19.34 -4.85
CA PRO A 39 -0.39 -19.17 -6.29
C PRO A 39 -1.71 -19.51 -6.98
N VAL A 40 -2.59 -18.53 -7.13
CA VAL A 40 -3.73 -18.64 -8.04
C VAL A 40 -3.20 -18.47 -9.46
N GLU A 41 -3.12 -19.59 -10.18
CA GLU A 41 -2.97 -19.68 -11.65
C GLU A 41 -3.99 -18.73 -12.30
N SER A 42 -3.57 -17.49 -12.52
CA SER A 42 -4.38 -16.45 -13.12
C SER A 42 -3.54 -15.87 -14.25
N VAL A 43 -3.90 -16.32 -15.46
CA VAL A 43 -3.55 -15.78 -16.79
C VAL A 43 -2.17 -15.12 -16.83
N ASN A 44 -1.20 -15.80 -17.46
CA ASN A 44 0.19 -15.37 -17.68
C ASN A 44 0.32 -13.96 -18.28
N LEU A 45 0.03 -12.93 -17.49
CA LEU A 45 0.52 -11.59 -17.68
C LEU A 45 1.99 -11.71 -17.27
N ASP A 46 2.81 -12.08 -18.25
CA ASP A 46 4.21 -12.37 -18.02
C ASP A 46 4.83 -11.17 -17.29
N GLU A 47 5.52 -11.41 -16.19
CA GLU A 47 6.18 -10.37 -15.40
C GLU A 47 7.05 -9.47 -16.29
N LYS A 48 7.62 -10.05 -17.36
CA LYS A 48 8.39 -9.33 -18.38
C LYS A 48 7.55 -8.33 -19.16
N LEU A 49 6.28 -8.66 -19.45
CA LEU A 49 5.34 -7.76 -20.12
C LEU A 49 5.00 -6.58 -19.21
N LEU A 50 4.67 -6.84 -17.95
CA LEU A 50 4.46 -5.81 -16.92
C LEU A 50 5.68 -4.89 -16.80
N HIS A 51 6.87 -5.47 -16.76
CA HIS A 51 8.11 -4.71 -16.68
C HIS A 51 8.40 -3.89 -17.95
N SER A 52 8.06 -4.42 -19.13
CA SER A 52 8.24 -3.72 -20.40
C SER A 52 7.26 -2.55 -20.53
N VAL A 53 6.00 -2.76 -20.14
CA VAL A 53 4.97 -1.73 -20.04
C VAL A 53 5.39 -0.66 -19.04
N ALA A 54 5.84 -1.04 -17.84
CA ALA A 54 6.35 -0.12 -16.81
C ALA A 54 7.46 0.80 -17.34
N LYS A 55 8.42 0.25 -18.08
CA LYS A 55 9.50 1.02 -18.71
C LYS A 55 8.98 2.04 -19.72
N LYS A 56 7.91 1.72 -20.45
CA LYS A 56 7.26 2.64 -21.41
C LYS A 56 6.34 3.65 -20.74
N LEU A 57 5.75 3.27 -19.63
CA LEU A 57 4.82 4.08 -18.86
C LEU A 57 5.53 5.29 -18.26
N GLY A 58 6.73 5.09 -17.71
CA GLY A 58 7.54 6.15 -17.13
C GLY A 58 6.72 7.01 -16.17
N ASN A 59 6.80 8.34 -16.27
CA ASN A 59 6.12 9.25 -15.34
C ASN A 59 4.59 9.18 -15.34
N LYS A 60 3.96 8.48 -16.30
CA LYS A 60 2.49 8.31 -16.36
C LYS A 60 1.97 7.27 -15.37
N TRP A 61 2.84 6.56 -14.65
CA TRP A 61 2.45 5.48 -13.74
C TRP A 61 1.50 5.92 -12.63
N GLN A 62 1.64 7.14 -12.11
CA GLN A 62 0.73 7.64 -11.07
C GLN A 62 -0.68 7.86 -11.61
N GLN A 63 -0.79 8.25 -12.88
CA GLN A 63 -2.09 8.42 -13.53
C GLN A 63 -2.71 7.08 -13.85
N LEU A 64 -1.93 6.14 -14.38
CA LEU A 64 -2.40 4.78 -14.63
C LEU A 64 -2.85 4.11 -13.33
N GLY A 65 -2.09 4.23 -12.25
CA GLY A 65 -2.45 3.66 -10.97
C GLY A 65 -3.79 4.17 -10.43
N ARG A 66 -4.10 5.45 -10.64
CA ARG A 66 -5.42 6.01 -10.29
C ARG A 66 -6.54 5.41 -11.15
N GLU A 67 -6.31 5.25 -12.44
CA GLU A 67 -7.27 4.63 -13.37
C GLU A 67 -7.53 3.15 -13.01
N LEU A 68 -6.47 2.46 -12.61
CA LEU A 68 -6.53 1.09 -12.13
C LEU A 68 -7.11 0.96 -10.70
N GLY A 69 -7.55 2.06 -10.08
CA GLY A 69 -8.18 2.06 -8.76
C GLY A 69 -7.21 1.92 -7.58
N ILE A 70 -5.90 2.07 -7.80
CA ILE A 70 -4.91 2.08 -6.71
C ILE A 70 -5.07 3.36 -5.90
N LYS A 71 -5.06 3.23 -4.58
CA LYS A 71 -5.19 4.37 -3.67
C LYS A 71 -3.99 5.31 -3.82
N GLN A 72 -4.25 6.62 -3.73
CA GLN A 72 -3.19 7.62 -3.80
C GLN A 72 -2.12 7.46 -2.70
N VAL A 73 -2.50 6.92 -1.54
CA VAL A 73 -1.58 6.58 -0.45
C VAL A 73 -0.56 5.54 -0.91
N ASP A 74 -1.01 4.49 -1.58
CA ASP A 74 -0.15 3.43 -2.11
C ASP A 74 0.81 3.95 -3.18
N LEU A 75 0.34 4.85 -4.05
CA LEU A 75 1.19 5.53 -5.02
C LEU A 75 2.25 6.40 -4.34
N ASN A 76 1.92 7.07 -3.23
CA ASN A 76 2.89 7.88 -2.49
C ASN A 76 3.93 7.02 -1.78
N ILE A 77 3.54 5.83 -1.28
CA ILE A 77 4.47 4.85 -0.69
C ILE A 77 5.46 4.39 -1.76
N ILE A 78 4.99 3.92 -2.92
CA ILE A 78 5.84 3.48 -4.03
C ILE A 78 6.83 4.58 -4.46
N LYS A 79 6.34 5.83 -4.54
CA LYS A 79 7.20 6.97 -4.87
C LYS A 79 8.28 7.23 -3.80
N SER A 80 7.96 6.98 -2.54
CA SER A 80 8.89 7.18 -1.43
C SER A 80 9.91 6.04 -1.31
N ASP A 81 9.52 4.80 -1.64
CA ASP A 81 10.39 3.64 -1.66
C ASP A 81 11.40 3.69 -2.82
N PHE A 82 10.96 4.19 -3.99
CA PHE A 82 11.77 4.23 -5.21
C PHE A 82 11.93 5.65 -5.77
N PRO A 83 12.48 6.62 -5.03
CA PRO A 83 12.39 8.04 -5.37
C PRO A 83 13.08 8.43 -6.69
N ASN A 84 14.10 7.69 -7.11
CA ASN A 84 14.90 7.99 -8.31
C ASN A 84 14.66 7.01 -9.48
N ASP A 85 13.80 6.00 -9.29
CA ASP A 85 13.61 4.93 -10.26
C ASP A 85 12.15 4.89 -10.73
N THR A 86 11.80 5.78 -11.66
CA THR A 86 10.44 5.83 -12.23
C THR A 86 10.03 4.51 -12.88
N ALA A 87 10.97 3.78 -13.48
CA ALA A 87 10.68 2.47 -14.07
C ALA A 87 10.28 1.44 -13.00
N GLU A 88 10.97 1.45 -11.85
CA GLU A 88 10.66 0.60 -10.71
C GLU A 88 9.35 1.02 -10.05
N GLN A 89 9.13 2.33 -9.86
CA GLN A 89 7.83 2.85 -9.40
C GLN A 89 6.67 2.37 -10.28
N SER A 90 6.86 2.43 -11.59
CA SER A 90 5.86 1.98 -12.57
C SER A 90 5.60 0.49 -12.47
N PHE A 91 6.65 -0.31 -12.31
CA PHE A 91 6.55 -1.76 -12.16
C PHE A 91 5.84 -2.11 -10.85
N GLN A 92 6.25 -1.53 -9.73
CA GLN A 92 5.66 -1.76 -8.41
C GLN A 92 4.18 -1.37 -8.38
N MET A 93 3.81 -0.27 -9.03
CA MET A 93 2.41 0.13 -9.19
C MET A 93 1.62 -0.93 -9.97
N LEU A 94 2.14 -1.37 -11.12
CA LEU A 94 1.49 -2.40 -11.94
C LEU A 94 1.43 -3.75 -11.22
N TYR A 95 2.48 -4.12 -10.49
CA TYR A 95 2.55 -5.34 -9.69
C TYR A 95 1.57 -5.30 -8.51
N LYS A 96 1.41 -4.13 -7.89
CA LYS A 96 0.41 -3.91 -6.85
C LYS A 96 -1.01 -3.95 -7.39
N TRP A 97 -1.27 -3.35 -8.55
CA TRP A 97 -2.55 -3.54 -9.25
C TRP A 97 -2.76 -5.02 -9.56
N PHE A 98 -1.75 -5.71 -10.09
CA PHE A 98 -1.84 -7.13 -10.40
C PHE A 98 -2.25 -7.92 -9.16
N GLN A 99 -1.58 -7.73 -8.02
CA GLN A 99 -1.93 -8.39 -6.76
C GLN A 99 -3.32 -8.02 -6.23
N CYS A 100 -3.64 -6.71 -6.15
CA CYS A 100 -4.90 -6.25 -5.55
C CYS A 100 -6.13 -6.39 -6.46
N CYS A 101 -5.95 -6.54 -7.78
CA CYS A 101 -7.05 -6.66 -8.72
C CYS A 101 -7.62 -8.09 -8.67
N ASP A 102 -8.94 -8.19 -8.72
CA ASP A 102 -9.64 -9.47 -8.80
C ASP A 102 -9.09 -10.30 -9.96
N PRO A 103 -8.89 -11.62 -9.79
CA PRO A 103 -8.39 -12.49 -10.86
C PRO A 103 -9.29 -12.48 -12.11
N ALA A 104 -10.57 -12.08 -11.98
CA ALA A 104 -11.49 -11.87 -13.09
C ALA A 104 -11.21 -10.59 -13.91
N ASN A 105 -10.66 -9.55 -13.28
CA ASN A 105 -10.34 -8.25 -13.89
C ASN A 105 -8.83 -8.07 -14.14
N ARG A 106 -8.00 -8.99 -13.65
CA ARG A 106 -6.56 -9.10 -13.91
C ARG A 106 -6.31 -9.57 -15.35
N THR A 107 -6.74 -8.76 -16.32
CA THR A 107 -6.62 -9.07 -17.74
C THR A 107 -5.85 -7.98 -18.46
N LEU A 108 -5.17 -8.36 -19.55
CA LEU A 108 -4.53 -7.40 -20.45
C LEU A 108 -5.51 -6.38 -21.00
N LYS A 109 -6.79 -6.75 -21.12
CA LYS A 109 -7.86 -5.85 -21.57
C LYS A 109 -8.02 -4.68 -20.61
N THR A 110 -8.13 -4.93 -19.31
CA THR A 110 -8.25 -3.88 -18.29
C THR A 110 -7.03 -2.97 -18.28
N LEU A 111 -5.83 -3.54 -18.42
CA LEU A 111 -4.60 -2.74 -18.55
C LEU A 111 -4.59 -1.89 -19.83
N THR A 112 -5.02 -2.45 -20.96
CA THR A 112 -5.14 -1.76 -22.26
C THR A 112 -6.16 -0.63 -22.20
N GLU A 113 -7.32 -0.85 -21.58
CA GLU A 113 -8.37 0.15 -21.39
C GLU A 113 -7.83 1.32 -20.54
N ALA A 114 -7.20 1.03 -19.40
CA ALA A 114 -6.62 2.06 -18.55
C ALA A 114 -5.47 2.82 -19.24
N LEU A 115 -4.63 2.13 -20.02
CA LEU A 115 -3.57 2.76 -20.82
C LEU A 115 -4.12 3.64 -21.95
N THR A 116 -5.26 3.28 -22.52
CA THR A 116 -5.97 4.07 -23.54
C THR A 116 -6.52 5.35 -22.92
N GLU A 117 -7.10 5.26 -21.72
CA GLU A 117 -7.64 6.42 -20.98
C GLU A 117 -6.55 7.46 -20.66
N ILE A 118 -5.35 7.02 -20.32
CA ILE A 118 -4.21 7.92 -20.06
C ILE A 118 -3.40 8.31 -21.32
N GLU A 119 -3.92 7.94 -22.49
CA GLU A 119 -3.31 8.15 -23.81
C GLU A 119 -1.83 7.73 -23.82
N CYS A 120 -1.53 6.52 -23.32
CA CYS A 120 -0.20 5.97 -23.27
C CYS A 120 0.02 4.98 -24.41
N PHE A 121 0.14 5.53 -25.63
CA PHE A 121 0.35 4.75 -26.85
C PHE A 121 1.65 3.94 -26.85
N ASP A 122 2.72 4.43 -26.20
CA ASP A 122 4.00 3.70 -26.08
C ASP A 122 3.85 2.36 -25.36
N ALA A 123 3.04 2.33 -24.31
CA ALA A 123 2.75 1.13 -23.55
C ALA A 123 1.77 0.22 -24.30
N LEU A 124 0.78 0.80 -24.97
CA LEU A 124 -0.18 0.07 -25.81
C LEU A 124 0.50 -0.65 -26.99
N GLU A 125 1.46 0.00 -27.65
CA GLU A 125 2.25 -0.60 -28.73
C GLU A 125 2.99 -1.84 -28.22
N ARG A 126 3.54 -1.76 -27.02
CA ARG A 126 4.20 -2.89 -26.34
C ARG A 126 3.25 -4.03 -26.02
N LEU A 127 2.05 -3.73 -25.51
CA LEU A 127 1.04 -4.75 -25.30
C LEU A 127 0.60 -5.43 -26.60
N SER A 128 0.43 -4.66 -27.69
CA SER A 128 0.03 -5.18 -28.99
C SER A 128 1.11 -6.03 -29.68
N LEU A 129 2.39 -5.78 -29.39
CA LEU A 129 3.52 -6.54 -29.93
C LEU A 129 3.61 -7.96 -29.36
N ASP A 130 3.24 -8.15 -28.10
CA ASP A 130 3.30 -9.45 -27.42
C ASP A 130 2.08 -10.35 -27.74
N THR A 131 1.12 -9.88 -28.54
CA THR A 131 -0.08 -10.64 -28.93
C THR A 131 -0.02 -11.27 -30.34
N ASN A 132 1.13 -11.20 -31.03
CA ASN A 132 1.36 -11.67 -32.40
C ASN A 132 2.45 -12.75 -32.43
#